data_AF-A0A845CFK9-F1
#
_entry.id   AF-A0A845CFK9-F1
#
_cell.length_a   1.000
_cell.length_b   1.000
_cell.length_c   1.000
_cell.angle_alpha   90.00
_cell.angle_beta   90.00
_cell.angle_gamma   90.00
#
_symmetry.space_group_name_H-M   'P 1'
#
loop_
_entity.id
_entity.type
_entity.pdbx_description
1 polymer ?
#
loop_
_entity_poly.entity_id
_entity_poly.type
_entity_poly.pdbx_seq_one_letter_code
_entity_poly.pdbx_strand_id
1 'polypeptide(L)' 'MNQLTNNGVTYNLETREHDLYGFGVDVYMLDQEGAQPREPIAFIPGKDENAATILTQQWLKIAFPAELPKGKK' A
#
# COMPACT_ATOMS: atom_id res chain seq x y z
N MET A 1 11.42 5.35 5.78
CA MET A 1 10.82 4.65 4.63
C MET A 1 10.34 3.31 5.12
N ASN A 2 9.05 3.03 4.98
CA ASN A 2 8.41 1.84 5.53
C ASN A 2 7.99 0.93 4.36
N GLN A 3 8.38 -0.34 4.38
CA GLN A 3 8.08 -1.28 3.29
C GLN A 3 7.11 -2.37 3.76
N LEU A 4 6.18 -2.73 2.89
CA LEU A 4 5.20 -3.80 3.12
C LEU A 4 5.30 -4.84 2.02
N THR A 5 5.01 -6.10 2.35
CA THR A 5 4.89 -7.17 1.36
C THR A 5 3.50 -7.79 1.45
N ASN A 6 2.79 -7.88 0.32
CA ASN A 6 1.49 -8.55 0.21
C ASN A 6 1.50 -9.45 -1.03
N ASN A 7 1.21 -10.74 -0.84
CA ASN A 7 1.19 -11.76 -1.90
C ASN A 7 2.46 -11.83 -2.77
N GLY A 8 3.63 -11.64 -2.16
CA GLY A 8 4.91 -11.65 -2.88
C GLY A 8 5.22 -10.37 -3.67
N VAL A 9 4.36 -9.36 -3.59
CA VAL A 9 4.61 -8.01 -4.13
C VAL A 9 5.05 -7.10 -3.00
N THR A 10 6.12 -6.34 -3.22
CA THR A 10 6.64 -5.35 -2.27
C THR A 10 6.11 -3.96 -2.59
N TYR A 11 5.76 -3.22 -1.55
CA TYR A 11 5.24 -1.87 -1.61
C TYR A 11 6.10 -0.97 -0.74
N ASN A 12 6.45 0.22 -1.25
CA ASN A 12 7.06 1.27 -0.46
C ASN A 12 6.01 2.28 -0.01
N LEU A 13 6.09 2.68 1.25
CA LEU A 13 5.21 3.69 1.84
C LEU A 13 6.00 4.96 2.13
N GLU A 14 5.50 6.06 1.60
CA GLU A 14 6.05 7.39 1.85
C GLU A 14 5.03 8.25 2.58
N THR A 15 5.41 8.79 3.72
CA THR A 15 4.55 9.69 4.49
C THR A 15 4.42 11.01 3.76
N ARG A 16 3.21 11.55 3.75
CA ARG A 16 2.90 12.81 3.07
C ARG A 16 1.80 13.55 3.80
N GLU A 17 1.93 14.87 3.86
CA GLU A 17 0.82 15.76 4.19
C GLU A 17 0.10 16.18 2.91
N HIS A 18 -1.22 15.96 2.90
CA HIS A 18 -2.09 16.30 1.78
C HIS A 18 -3.04 17.42 2.18
N ASP A 19 -3.17 18.46 1.33
CA ASP A 19 -3.93 19.67 1.66
C ASP A 19 -5.40 19.39 2.03
N LEU A 20 -6.04 18.41 1.36
CA LEU A 20 -7.45 18.05 1.57
C LEU A 20 -7.70 16.99 2.65
N TYR A 21 -6.74 16.10 2.89
CA TYR A 21 -6.96 14.88 3.69
C TYR A 21 -6.06 14.82 4.93
N GLY A 22 -5.17 15.80 5.10
CA GLY A 22 -4.17 15.82 6.16
C GLY A 22 -3.08 14.76 5.92
N PHE A 23 -2.55 14.23 7.02
CA PHE A 23 -1.50 13.22 6.99
C PHE A 23 -1.97 11.91 6.34
N GLY A 24 -1.06 11.26 5.63
CA GLY A 24 -1.26 9.90 5.12
C GLY A 24 0.02 9.30 4.55
N VAL A 25 -0.14 8.20 3.83
CA VAL A 25 0.95 7.55 3.10
C VAL A 25 0.59 7.36 1.63
N ASP A 26 1.52 7.74 0.76
CA ASP A 26 1.52 7.33 -0.63
C ASP A 26 2.06 5.89 -0.72
N VAL A 27 1.34 5.04 -1.45
CA VAL A 27 1.64 3.62 -1.62
C VAL A 27 2.20 3.40 -3.01
N TYR A 28 3.45 2.97 -3.09
CA TYR A 28 4.11 2.65 -4.34
C TYR A 28 4.29 1.14 -4.46
N MET A 29 3.81 0.56 -5.55
CA MET A 29 4.08 -0.85 -5.87
C MET A 29 5.44 -0.95 -6.54
N LEU A 30 6.38 -1.69 -5.95
CA LEU A 30 7.70 -1.89 -6.53
C LEU A 30 7.63 -2.96 -7.63
N ASP A 31 8.46 -2.80 -8.65
CA ASP A 31 8.64 -3.84 -9.67
C ASP A 31 9.54 -4.99 -9.15
N GLN A 32 9.77 -6.00 -10.01
CA GLN A 32 10.59 -7.16 -9.66
C GLN A 32 12.08 -6.82 -9.45
N GLU A 33 12.53 -5.66 -9.93
CA GLU A 33 13.89 -5.16 -9.75
C GLU A 33 14.00 -4.25 -8.52
N GLY A 34 12.88 -4.01 -7.83
CA GLY A 34 12.78 -3.13 -6.66
C GLY A 34 12.69 -1.64 -7.01
N ALA A 35 12.48 -1.30 -8.28
CA ALA A 35 12.35 0.09 -8.69
C ALA A 35 10.97 0.64 -8.32
N GLN A 36 10.98 1.86 -7.77
CA GLN A 36 9.77 2.58 -7.42
C GLN A 36 9.26 3.38 -8.64
N PRO A 37 7.97 3.25 -9.00
CA PRO A 37 7.36 4.07 -10.05
C PRO A 37 7.22 5.53 -9.60
N ARG A 38 7.09 6.45 -10.57
CA ARG A 38 6.96 7.90 -10.29
C ARG A 38 5.64 8.26 -9.62
N GLU A 39 4.59 7.48 -9.83
CA GLU A 39 3.26 7.76 -9.31
C GLU A 39 2.85 6.66 -8.31
N PRO A 40 2.23 7.03 -7.17
CA PRO A 40 1.69 6.06 -6.25
C PRO A 40 0.42 5.41 -6.81
N ILE A 41 0.16 4.17 -6.40
CA ILE A 41 -1.07 3.44 -6.76
C ILE A 41 -2.26 3.85 -5.89
N ALA A 42 -1.99 4.42 -4.70
CA ALA A 42 -3.00 4.90 -3.78
C ALA A 42 -2.40 5.86 -2.75
N PHE A 43 -3.24 6.73 -2.18
CA PHE A 43 -2.96 7.48 -0.96
C PHE A 43 -3.88 7.00 0.15
N ILE A 44 -3.32 6.64 1.31
CA ILE A 44 -4.07 6.15 2.46
C ILE A 44 -3.97 7.17 3.61
N PRO A 45 -5.07 7.89 3.94
CA PRO A 45 -5.06 8.87 5.02
C PRO A 45 -4.97 8.19 6.38
N GLY A 46 -4.29 8.84 7.32
CA GLY A 46 -4.18 8.38 8.71
C GLY A 46 -3.83 9.52 9.65
N LYS A 47 -4.10 9.33 10.95
CA LYS A 47 -3.75 10.34 11.97
C LYS A 47 -2.24 10.42 12.26
N ASP A 48 -1.51 9.34 11.96
CA ASP A 48 -0.07 9.18 12.15
C ASP A 48 0.45 8.07 11.23
N GLU A 49 1.79 7.94 11.11
CA GLU A 49 2.44 6.98 10.22
C GLU A 49 2.03 5.53 10.51
N ASN A 50 1.89 5.18 11.78
CA ASN A 50 1.54 3.83 12.21
C ASN A 50 0.09 3.49 11.83
N ALA A 51 -0.84 4.42 12.10
CA ALA A 51 -2.24 4.27 11.72
C ALA A 51 -2.41 4.15 10.20
N ALA A 52 -1.74 4.99 9.43
CA ALA A 52 -1.77 4.95 7.97
C ALA A 52 -1.17 3.64 7.42
N THR A 53 -0.08 3.15 8.02
CA THR A 53 0.55 1.87 7.66
C THR A 53 -0.39 0.68 7.92
N ILE A 54 -1.05 0.64 9.08
CA ILE A 54 -2.01 -0.42 9.44
C ILE A 54 -3.19 -0.43 8.45
N LEU A 55 -3.76 0.75 8.15
CA LEU A 55 -4.83 0.89 7.17
C LEU A 55 -4.38 0.45 5.78
N THR A 56 -3.15 0.76 5.39
CA THR A 56 -2.58 0.33 4.12
C THR A 56 -2.47 -1.19 4.04
N GLN A 57 -1.99 -1.85 5.10
CA GLN A 57 -1.94 -3.32 5.14
C GLN A 57 -3.33 -3.96 4.99
N GLN A 58 -4.36 -3.38 5.63
CA GLN A 58 -5.73 -3.85 5.51
C GLN A 58 -6.29 -3.63 4.09
N TRP A 59 -6.06 -2.44 3.53
CA TRP A 59 -6.46 -2.10 2.17
C TRP A 59 -5.83 -3.04 1.13
N LEU A 60 -4.52 -3.32 1.24
CA LEU A 60 -3.83 -4.24 0.34
C LEU A 60 -4.43 -5.66 0.33
N LYS A 61 -4.85 -6.17 1.51
CA LYS A 61 -5.51 -7.48 1.61
C LYS A 61 -6.87 -7.53 0.91
N ILE A 62 -7.58 -6.40 0.88
CA ILE A 62 -8.92 -6.30 0.26
C ILE A 62 -8.81 -6.01 -1.24
N ALA A 63 -7.96 -5.07 -1.63
CA ALA A 63 -7.78 -4.64 -3.02
C ALA A 63 -7.03 -5.68 -3.86
N PHE A 64 -6.08 -6.39 -3.24
CA PHE A 64 -5.26 -7.42 -3.88
C PHE A 64 -5.32 -8.71 -3.04
N PRO A 65 -6.45 -9.42 -3.03
CA PRO A 65 -6.51 -10.72 -2.37
C PRO A 65 -5.56 -11.69 -3.09
N ALA A 66 -4.87 -12.56 -2.34
CA ALA A 66 -4.21 -13.72 -2.93
C ALA A 66 -5.28 -14.49 -3.71
N GLU A 67 -4.99 -14.93 -4.94
CA GLU A 67 -5.97 -15.61 -5.82
C GLU A 67 -6.98 -16.40 -4.98
N LEU A 68 -8.24 -15.94 -4.98
CA LEU A 68 -9.34 -16.70 -4.40
C LEU A 68 -9.22 -18.10 -4.99
N PRO A 69 -9.17 -19.18 -4.19
CA PRO A 69 -9.07 -20.52 -4.73
C PRO A 69 -10.18 -20.67 -5.76
N LYS A 70 -9.79 -20.70 -7.05
CA LYS A 70 -10.71 -20.90 -8.18
C LYS A 70 -11.51 -22.14 -7.81
N GLY A 71 -12.82 -21.95 -7.64
CA GLY A 71 -13.69 -22.90 -6.96
C GLY A 71 -13.41 -24.34 -7.36
N LYS A 72 -13.36 -25.22 -6.36
CA LYS A 72 -13.64 -26.63 -6.61
C LYS A 72 -15.07 -26.71 -7.16
N LYS A 73 -15.19 -26.81 -8.48
CA LYS A 73 -16.35 -27.44 -9.12
C LYS A 73 -16.39 -28.91 -8.71
#